data_AF-A0A8J7YA22-F1
#
_entry.id   AF-A0A8J7YA22-F1
#
_cell.length_a   1.000
_cell.length_b   1.000
_cell.length_c   1.000
_cell.angle_alpha   90.00
_cell.angle_beta   90.00
_cell.angle_gamma   90.00
#
_symmetry.space_group_name_H-M   'P 1'
#
loop_
_entity.id
_entity.type
_entity.pdbx_description
1 polymer ?
#
loop_
_entity_poly.entity_id
_entity_poly.type
_entity_poly.pdbx_seq_one_letter_code
_entity_poly.pdbx_strand_id
1 'polypeptide(L)'
;MADGSAIRLLAAYVVVVAVVLGAVALLGLAVDGNSGSPDGAGIDGQSPPQFQPERVNVDADPETGTLTVENGSARLLADTRHGNEFERTDLEPVEEAVFRAGHRLSYPDTTDEKPYNETLAGHEGLLVVQPTQEFTATERAVLENYTDAGGHVVILGEPTQTRVSGGLIASSTVVSFGANNLTSQYGFRMGAETLFNVDDAANDNNFKSIYAAPSGDGPLTEGVDTVTFDTGSYASVRDDSDAEVVYTAVDGTQTLQTRRTGQYPTVVRTENVVFVADASVLERTEVYDADNEAFVGNLLSFLAAGDAPERVPGPEPDDEETASDSTPTGGSTPTTPGNTTTPTAG
;
A
#
# COMPACT_ATOMS: atom_id res chain seq x y z
N MET A 1 3.22 9.56 64.34
CA MET A 1 4.50 10.22 64.01
C MET A 1 4.77 10.04 62.52
N ALA A 2 4.22 10.91 61.66
CA ALA A 2 4.51 10.91 60.22
C ALA A 2 4.44 12.30 59.56
N ASP A 3 4.30 13.39 60.32
CA ASP A 3 4.03 14.73 59.75
C ASP A 3 5.28 15.60 59.50
N GLY A 4 6.47 15.18 59.96
CA GLY A 4 7.68 15.99 59.85
C GLY A 4 8.44 15.89 58.51
N SER A 5 8.26 14.79 57.77
CA SER A 5 9.04 14.51 56.54
C SER A 5 8.41 15.18 55.31
N ALA A 6 7.09 15.08 55.16
CA ALA A 6 6.36 15.69 54.05
C ALA A 6 6.46 17.22 54.07
N ILE A 7 6.36 17.84 55.25
CA ILE A 7 6.51 19.30 55.42
C ILE A 7 7.94 19.76 55.07
N ARG A 8 8.96 18.96 55.41
CA ARG A 8 10.36 19.28 55.05
C ARG A 8 10.62 19.17 53.55
N LEU A 9 10.07 18.17 52.88
CA LEU A 9 10.19 18.00 51.43
C LEU A 9 9.46 19.12 50.68
N LEU A 10 8.27 19.51 51.16
CA LEU A 10 7.50 20.59 50.55
C LEU A 10 8.16 21.96 50.76
N ALA A 11 8.73 22.21 51.94
CA ALA A 11 9.53 23.41 52.20
C ALA A 11 10.80 23.45 51.34
N ALA A 12 11.51 22.32 51.19
CA ALA A 12 12.69 22.24 50.32
C ALA A 12 12.32 22.52 48.85
N TYR A 13 11.20 21.97 48.38
CA TYR A 13 10.71 22.22 47.02
C TYR A 13 10.38 23.69 46.78
N VAL A 14 9.68 24.34 47.71
CA VAL A 14 9.34 25.77 47.60
C VAL A 14 10.60 26.64 47.58
N VAL A 15 11.61 26.31 48.39
CA VAL A 15 12.89 27.03 48.39
C VAL A 15 13.62 26.84 47.06
N VAL A 16 13.68 25.62 46.52
CA VAL A 16 14.31 25.37 45.21
C VAL A 16 13.59 26.14 44.10
N VAL A 17 12.25 26.14 44.07
CA VAL A 17 11.46 26.90 43.10
C VAL A 17 11.73 28.40 43.23
N ALA A 18 11.77 28.93 44.45
CA ALA A 18 12.08 30.35 44.69
C ALA A 18 13.50 30.72 44.25
N VAL A 19 14.48 29.83 44.44
CA VAL A 19 15.87 30.05 43.99
C VAL A 19 15.96 30.01 42.47
N VAL A 20 15.26 29.09 41.80
CA VAL A 20 15.23 29.01 40.33
C VAL A 20 14.56 30.26 39.76
N LEU A 21 13.40 30.66 40.30
CA LEU A 21 12.70 31.88 39.85
C LEU A 21 13.52 33.14 40.14
N GLY A 22 14.22 33.20 41.28
CA GLY A 22 15.12 34.29 41.62
C GLY A 22 16.35 34.37 40.72
N ALA A 23 16.93 33.23 40.34
CA ALA A 23 18.05 33.15 39.41
C ALA A 23 17.64 33.61 37.99
N VAL A 24 16.45 33.22 37.53
CA VAL A 24 15.89 33.69 36.25
C VAL A 24 15.61 35.20 36.28
N ALA A 25 15.07 35.72 37.38
CA ALA A 25 14.81 37.16 37.54
C ALA A 25 16.12 37.99 37.59
N LEU A 26 17.16 37.49 38.26
CA LEU A 26 18.47 38.15 38.32
C LEU A 26 19.22 38.11 36.99
N LEU A 27 19.07 37.03 36.20
CA LEU A 27 19.55 36.98 34.83
C LEU A 27 18.82 38.01 33.95
N GLY A 28 17.52 38.25 34.18
CA GLY A 28 16.75 39.27 33.46
C GLY A 28 17.14 40.72 33.78
N LEU A 29 17.69 40.98 34.98
CA LEU A 29 18.12 42.33 35.41
C LEU A 29 19.60 42.63 35.12
N ALA A 30 20.42 41.61 34.89
CA ALA A 30 21.85 41.77 34.58
C ALA A 30 22.12 42.03 33.07
N VAL A 31 21.10 41.89 32.22
CA VAL A 31 21.17 42.26 30.81
C VAL A 31 20.66 43.69 30.67
N ASP A 32 21.56 44.65 30.86
CA ASP A 32 21.33 46.06 30.53
C ASP A 32 21.32 46.18 28.99
N GLY A 33 20.18 45.86 28.41
CA GLY A 33 19.96 45.77 26.97
C GLY A 33 18.50 45.99 26.65
N ASN A 34 18.23 47.14 26.04
CA ASN A 34 16.95 47.60 25.53
C ASN A 34 16.14 46.48 24.84
N SER A 35 15.27 45.80 25.58
CA SER A 35 14.42 44.70 25.12
C SER A 35 13.05 45.24 24.71
N GLY A 36 13.05 46.03 23.62
CA GLY A 36 11.92 45.94 22.69
C GLY A 36 11.92 44.53 22.09
N SER A 37 10.75 43.93 21.88
CA SER A 37 10.66 42.73 21.04
C SER A 37 11.45 42.99 19.76
N PRO A 38 12.43 42.15 19.38
CA PRO A 38 13.13 42.32 18.13
C PRO A 38 12.10 42.27 17.01
N ASP A 39 11.80 43.41 16.42
CA ASP A 39 10.86 43.63 15.34
C ASP A 39 11.42 43.17 13.98
N GLY A 40 12.48 42.34 14.00
CA GLY A 40 13.14 41.77 12.82
C GLY A 40 13.82 42.78 11.90
N ALA A 41 13.59 44.08 12.10
CA ALA A 41 13.93 45.15 11.16
C ALA A 41 15.42 45.56 11.15
N GLY A 42 16.30 44.85 11.87
CA GLY A 42 17.69 45.29 12.06
C GLY A 42 18.73 44.19 12.26
N ILE A 43 18.43 42.93 11.95
CA ILE A 43 19.45 41.88 11.89
C ILE A 43 19.92 41.71 10.44
N ASP A 44 20.94 42.47 10.07
CA ASP A 44 21.68 42.22 8.83
C ASP A 44 22.49 40.92 8.97
N GLY A 45 22.10 39.89 8.22
CA GLY A 45 22.96 38.74 7.91
C GLY A 45 22.83 37.46 8.75
N GLN A 46 21.66 37.09 9.28
CA GLN A 46 21.49 35.88 10.12
C GLN A 46 20.45 34.84 9.67
N SER A 47 19.85 34.96 8.49
CA SER A 47 19.29 33.76 7.86
C SER A 47 20.39 33.18 6.97
N PRO A 48 21.02 32.04 7.35
CA PRO A 48 21.81 31.28 6.41
C PRO A 48 21.11 31.21 5.05
N PRO A 49 21.84 31.17 3.93
CA PRO A 49 21.26 31.20 2.58
C PRO A 49 20.03 30.30 2.39
N GLN A 50 19.99 29.16 3.08
CA GLN A 50 18.92 28.15 3.10
C GLN A 50 17.65 28.52 3.91
N PHE A 51 17.66 29.58 4.72
CA PHE A 51 16.51 30.09 5.48
C PHE A 51 16.03 31.44 4.96
N GLN A 52 16.46 31.84 3.77
CA GLN A 52 15.91 33.00 3.06
C GLN A 52 14.53 32.60 2.52
N PRO A 53 13.47 33.41 2.68
CA PRO A 53 12.12 33.05 2.25
C PRO A 53 12.03 32.59 0.78
N GLU A 54 12.84 33.19 -0.09
CA GLU A 54 12.93 32.88 -1.52
C GLU A 54 13.63 31.54 -1.81
N ARG A 55 14.27 30.93 -0.80
CA ARG A 55 14.88 29.58 -0.85
C ARG A 55 14.13 28.55 -0.01
N VAL A 56 13.08 28.97 0.72
CA VAL A 56 12.23 28.11 1.55
C VAL A 56 10.95 27.72 0.80
N ASN A 57 10.50 28.55 -0.14
CA ASN A 57 9.48 28.14 -1.10
C ASN A 57 10.14 27.26 -2.16
N VAL A 58 9.99 25.95 -1.99
CA VAL A 58 10.24 25.01 -3.09
C VAL A 58 9.04 25.06 -4.02
N ASP A 59 9.28 24.97 -5.33
CA ASP A 59 8.20 24.86 -6.30
C ASP A 59 7.46 23.54 -6.03
N ALA A 60 6.16 23.61 -5.76
CA ALA A 60 5.30 22.45 -5.62
C ALA A 60 4.80 22.02 -6.99
N ASP A 61 4.54 20.72 -7.16
CA ASP A 61 3.91 20.20 -8.36
C ASP A 61 2.48 20.72 -8.52
N PRO A 62 1.97 20.79 -9.77
CA PRO A 62 0.68 21.40 -10.04
C PRO A 62 -0.51 20.51 -9.63
N GLU A 63 -1.09 20.75 -8.46
CA GLU A 63 -2.29 20.04 -7.96
C GLU A 63 -3.64 20.47 -8.59
N THR A 64 -3.64 20.92 -9.86
CA THR A 64 -4.84 21.56 -10.48
C THR A 64 -5.55 20.73 -11.54
N GLY A 65 -5.11 19.49 -11.70
CA GLY A 65 -5.67 18.52 -12.63
C GLY A 65 -7.14 18.17 -12.37
N THR A 66 -7.76 17.48 -13.32
CA THR A 66 -9.09 16.90 -13.15
C THR A 66 -9.06 15.42 -13.48
N LEU A 67 -9.29 14.59 -12.47
CA LEU A 67 -9.45 13.14 -12.63
C LEU A 67 -10.62 12.86 -13.59
N THR A 68 -10.28 12.37 -14.78
CA THR A 68 -11.21 12.12 -15.88
C THR A 68 -11.15 10.65 -16.29
N VAL A 69 -12.30 10.06 -16.52
CA VAL A 69 -12.45 8.66 -16.96
C VAL A 69 -13.25 8.67 -18.26
N GLU A 70 -12.94 7.74 -19.18
CA GLU A 70 -13.75 7.56 -20.38
C GLU A 70 -15.23 7.30 -20.02
N ASN A 71 -16.17 7.85 -20.80
CA ASN A 71 -17.59 7.71 -20.48
C ASN A 71 -18.11 6.31 -20.84
N GLY A 72 -18.98 5.75 -20.00
CA GLY A 72 -19.60 4.45 -20.27
C GLY A 72 -20.61 4.01 -19.20
N SER A 73 -20.77 2.70 -19.05
CA SER A 73 -21.68 2.09 -18.08
C SER A 73 -21.16 0.81 -17.43
N ALA A 74 -19.84 0.60 -17.49
CA ALA A 74 -19.16 -0.53 -16.85
C ALA A 74 -19.45 -0.64 -15.35
N ARG A 75 -19.48 -1.88 -14.86
CA ARG A 75 -19.61 -2.29 -13.47
C ARG A 75 -18.24 -2.76 -12.98
N LEU A 76 -17.64 -1.92 -12.15
CA LEU A 76 -16.36 -2.17 -11.51
C LEU A 76 -16.58 -2.71 -10.10
N LEU A 77 -15.66 -3.57 -9.67
CA LEU A 77 -15.64 -4.13 -8.32
C LEU A 77 -14.37 -3.69 -7.61
N ALA A 78 -14.47 -3.19 -6.38
CA ALA A 78 -13.32 -3.04 -5.49
C ALA A 78 -13.26 -4.25 -4.56
N ASP A 79 -12.11 -4.93 -4.51
CA ASP A 79 -11.87 -6.03 -3.59
C ASP A 79 -11.87 -5.53 -2.14
N THR A 80 -12.54 -6.28 -1.28
CA THR A 80 -12.64 -6.03 0.17
C THR A 80 -12.39 -7.29 0.99
N ARG A 81 -12.02 -8.40 0.35
CA ARG A 81 -11.96 -9.73 0.97
C ARG A 81 -10.57 -10.12 1.48
N HIS A 82 -9.52 -9.40 1.07
CA HIS A 82 -8.13 -9.80 1.30
C HIS A 82 -7.39 -8.87 2.28
N GLY A 83 -8.11 -8.29 3.24
CA GLY A 83 -7.53 -7.35 4.20
C GLY A 83 -6.96 -6.12 3.53
N ASN A 84 -7.67 -5.62 2.52
CA ASN A 84 -7.29 -4.47 1.73
C ASN A 84 -7.14 -3.23 2.62
N GLU A 85 -6.02 -2.53 2.48
CA GLU A 85 -5.69 -1.37 3.30
C GLU A 85 -6.20 -0.09 2.64
N PHE A 86 -7.52 0.09 2.69
CA PHE A 86 -8.16 1.36 2.37
C PHE A 86 -9.47 1.48 3.15
N GLU A 87 -9.83 2.70 3.49
CA GLU A 87 -11.20 3.05 3.83
C GLU A 87 -11.94 3.51 2.57
N ARG A 88 -13.25 3.32 2.53
CA ARG A 88 -14.05 3.77 1.39
C ARG A 88 -13.92 5.27 1.12
N THR A 89 -13.69 6.06 2.18
CA THR A 89 -13.46 7.50 2.10
C THR A 89 -12.19 7.86 1.32
N ASP A 90 -11.18 6.98 1.33
CA ASP A 90 -9.93 7.17 0.62
C ASP A 90 -10.16 7.09 -0.90
N LEU A 91 -11.12 6.25 -1.32
CA LEU A 91 -11.54 6.10 -2.72
C LEU A 91 -12.62 7.11 -3.17
N GLU A 92 -12.96 8.12 -2.37
CA GLU A 92 -13.97 9.12 -2.76
C GLU A 92 -13.66 9.81 -4.12
N PRO A 93 -12.42 10.23 -4.42
CA PRO A 93 -12.08 10.81 -5.73
C PRO A 93 -12.34 9.82 -6.88
N VAL A 94 -11.97 8.55 -6.67
CA VAL A 94 -12.19 7.46 -7.64
C VAL A 94 -13.68 7.20 -7.84
N GLU A 95 -14.46 7.06 -6.76
CA GLU A 95 -15.90 6.86 -6.81
C GLU A 95 -16.60 8.01 -7.56
N GLU A 96 -16.20 9.24 -7.28
CA GLU A 96 -16.76 10.41 -7.94
C GLU A 96 -16.44 10.42 -9.44
N ALA A 97 -15.20 10.16 -9.83
CA ALA A 97 -14.80 10.12 -11.23
C ALA A 97 -15.52 9.02 -12.02
N VAL A 98 -15.58 7.80 -11.47
CA VAL A 98 -16.33 6.66 -12.03
C VAL A 98 -17.81 7.02 -12.18
N PHE A 99 -18.41 7.63 -11.16
CA PHE A 99 -19.82 8.04 -11.21
C PHE A 99 -20.08 9.13 -12.26
N ARG A 100 -19.22 10.16 -12.34
CA ARG A 100 -19.35 11.25 -13.34
C ARG A 100 -19.25 10.72 -14.77
N ALA A 101 -18.44 9.69 -15.00
CA ALA A 101 -18.29 9.01 -16.28
C ALA A 101 -19.42 8.03 -16.63
N GLY A 102 -20.37 7.79 -15.71
CA GLY A 102 -21.54 6.91 -15.92
C GLY A 102 -21.33 5.45 -15.53
N HIS A 103 -20.14 5.10 -15.05
CA HIS A 103 -19.80 3.78 -14.54
C HIS A 103 -20.31 3.56 -13.11
N ARG A 104 -20.11 2.35 -12.57
CA ARG A 104 -20.45 2.02 -11.19
C ARG A 104 -19.31 1.26 -10.52
N LEU A 105 -18.80 1.79 -9.41
CA LEU A 105 -17.93 1.05 -8.49
C LEU A 105 -18.77 0.42 -7.37
N SER A 106 -18.60 -0.89 -7.16
CA SER A 106 -19.30 -1.65 -6.13
C SER A 106 -18.30 -2.29 -5.18
N TYR A 107 -18.72 -2.47 -3.92
CA TYR A 107 -17.95 -3.15 -2.90
C TYR A 107 -18.71 -4.42 -2.48
N PRO A 108 -18.12 -5.62 -2.56
CA PRO A 108 -18.72 -6.82 -2.00
C PRO A 108 -19.05 -6.61 -0.52
N ASP A 109 -20.22 -7.08 -0.10
CA ASP A 109 -20.53 -7.16 1.32
C ASP A 109 -19.61 -8.21 1.96
N THR A 110 -18.90 -7.85 3.01
CA THR A 110 -17.97 -8.74 3.71
C THR A 110 -18.67 -9.93 4.37
N THR A 111 -19.99 -9.88 4.51
CA THR A 111 -20.83 -10.96 5.04
C THR A 111 -21.41 -11.87 3.95
N ASP A 112 -21.25 -11.50 2.67
CA ASP A 112 -21.72 -12.29 1.53
C ASP A 112 -20.74 -13.45 1.27
N GLU A 113 -21.20 -14.67 1.57
CA GLU A 113 -20.43 -15.91 1.36
C GLU A 113 -20.42 -16.38 -0.10
N LYS A 114 -20.87 -15.53 -1.05
CA LYS A 114 -20.81 -15.85 -2.48
C LYS A 114 -19.40 -16.27 -2.91
N PRO A 115 -19.30 -17.36 -3.70
CA PRO A 115 -18.06 -17.73 -4.36
C PRO A 115 -17.46 -16.57 -5.15
N TYR A 116 -16.13 -16.51 -5.22
CA TYR A 116 -15.43 -15.39 -5.84
C TYR A 116 -15.75 -15.26 -7.34
N ASN A 117 -15.91 -16.40 -8.04
CA ASN A 117 -16.29 -16.42 -9.45
C ASN A 117 -17.70 -15.85 -9.71
N GLU A 118 -18.64 -16.06 -8.79
CA GLU A 118 -19.97 -15.45 -8.88
C GLU A 118 -19.93 -13.96 -8.58
N THR A 119 -19.00 -13.54 -7.72
CA THR A 119 -18.79 -12.13 -7.39
C THR A 119 -18.24 -11.35 -8.59
N LEU A 120 -17.30 -11.95 -9.34
CA LEU A 120 -16.70 -11.35 -10.54
C LEU A 120 -17.62 -11.39 -11.76
N ALA A 121 -18.54 -12.36 -11.85
CA ALA A 121 -19.41 -12.51 -13.01
C ALA A 121 -20.20 -11.22 -13.32
N GLY A 122 -20.12 -10.80 -14.58
CA GLY A 122 -20.72 -9.59 -15.10
C GLY A 122 -19.99 -8.29 -14.74
N HIS A 123 -18.85 -8.30 -14.06
CA HIS A 123 -18.08 -7.07 -13.85
C HIS A 123 -16.98 -6.95 -14.91
N GLU A 124 -16.85 -5.76 -15.50
CA GLU A 124 -15.85 -5.44 -16.52
C GLU A 124 -14.44 -5.30 -15.90
N GLY A 125 -14.36 -4.86 -14.63
CA GLY A 125 -13.07 -4.67 -13.98
C GLY A 125 -13.06 -4.94 -12.47
N LEU A 126 -11.90 -5.35 -11.96
CA LEU A 126 -11.59 -5.55 -10.55
C LEU A 126 -10.43 -4.64 -10.11
N LEU A 127 -10.67 -3.82 -9.09
CA LEU A 127 -9.68 -3.01 -8.40
C LEU A 127 -9.26 -3.70 -7.09
N VAL A 128 -7.98 -4.01 -6.93
CA VAL A 128 -7.40 -4.62 -5.73
C VAL A 128 -6.40 -3.65 -5.12
N VAL A 129 -6.79 -2.95 -4.05
CA VAL A 129 -5.92 -1.96 -3.39
C VAL A 129 -5.28 -2.57 -2.14
N GLN A 130 -3.95 -2.55 -2.10
CA GLN A 130 -3.09 -3.01 -0.99
C GLN A 130 -3.67 -4.20 -0.18
N PRO A 131 -3.86 -5.36 -0.81
CA PRO A 131 -4.29 -6.57 -0.10
C PRO A 131 -3.18 -7.04 0.84
N THR A 132 -3.53 -7.34 2.09
CA THR A 132 -2.56 -7.85 3.10
C THR A 132 -2.61 -9.36 3.27
N GLN A 133 -3.59 -10.01 2.67
CA GLN A 133 -3.76 -11.46 2.69
C GLN A 133 -3.43 -12.08 1.32
N GLU A 134 -2.97 -13.32 1.34
CA GLU A 134 -2.76 -14.10 0.13
C GLU A 134 -4.10 -14.53 -0.49
N PHE A 135 -4.14 -14.57 -1.82
CA PHE A 135 -5.26 -15.16 -2.55
C PHE A 135 -5.15 -16.69 -2.52
N THR A 136 -6.22 -17.43 -2.26
CA THR A 136 -6.18 -18.90 -2.29
C THR A 136 -5.86 -19.42 -3.70
N ALA A 137 -5.44 -20.68 -3.81
CA ALA A 137 -5.21 -21.30 -5.12
C ALA A 137 -6.47 -21.27 -6.01
N THR A 138 -7.64 -21.47 -5.40
CA THR A 138 -8.95 -21.40 -6.07
C THR A 138 -9.24 -19.99 -6.59
N GLU A 139 -9.05 -18.96 -5.77
CA GLU A 139 -9.30 -17.57 -6.19
C GLU A 139 -8.36 -17.14 -7.31
N ARG A 140 -7.11 -17.58 -7.27
CA ARG A 140 -6.12 -17.32 -8.32
C ARG A 140 -6.51 -17.96 -9.66
N ALA A 141 -6.98 -19.21 -9.64
CA ALA A 141 -7.51 -19.88 -10.83
C ALA A 141 -8.79 -19.21 -11.35
N VAL A 142 -9.65 -18.73 -10.46
CA VAL A 142 -10.83 -17.94 -10.84
C VAL A 142 -10.44 -16.61 -11.51
N LEU A 143 -9.42 -15.92 -11.01
CA LEU A 143 -8.91 -14.68 -11.62
C LEU A 143 -8.23 -14.93 -12.97
N GLU A 144 -7.53 -16.06 -13.11
CA GLU A 144 -7.02 -16.51 -14.41
C GLU A 144 -8.16 -16.64 -15.41
N ASN A 145 -9.20 -17.41 -15.06
CA ASN A 145 -10.37 -17.59 -15.92
C ASN A 145 -11.12 -16.27 -16.20
N TYR A 146 -11.15 -15.34 -15.24
CA TYR A 146 -11.77 -14.03 -15.40
C TYR A 146 -11.00 -13.17 -16.42
N THR A 147 -9.68 -13.12 -16.29
CA THR A 147 -8.80 -12.36 -17.18
C THR A 147 -8.70 -13.00 -18.56
N ASP A 148 -8.70 -14.33 -18.67
CA ASP A 148 -8.78 -15.06 -19.95
C ASP A 148 -10.11 -14.79 -20.69
N ALA A 149 -11.18 -14.50 -19.95
CA ALA A 149 -12.48 -14.13 -20.49
C ALA A 149 -12.59 -12.62 -20.82
N GLY A 150 -11.50 -11.87 -20.72
CA GLY A 150 -11.41 -10.44 -21.08
C GLY A 150 -11.68 -9.48 -19.92
N GLY A 151 -11.93 -9.96 -18.70
CA GLY A 151 -12.09 -9.09 -17.53
C GLY A 151 -10.77 -8.43 -17.14
N HIS A 152 -10.81 -7.15 -16.77
CA HIS A 152 -9.59 -6.39 -16.43
C HIS A 152 -9.34 -6.30 -14.93
N VAL A 153 -8.06 -6.31 -14.53
CA VAL A 153 -7.67 -6.23 -13.11
C VAL A 153 -6.60 -5.17 -12.91
N VAL A 154 -6.78 -4.29 -11.93
CA VAL A 154 -5.73 -3.38 -11.45
C VAL A 154 -5.41 -3.75 -10.01
N ILE A 155 -4.13 -4.02 -9.75
CA ILE A 155 -3.61 -4.38 -8.44
C ILE A 155 -2.63 -3.28 -8.02
N LEU A 156 -2.90 -2.64 -6.88
CA LEU A 156 -1.98 -1.68 -6.28
C LEU A 156 -1.46 -2.25 -4.98
N GLY A 157 -0.21 -1.97 -4.66
CA GLY A 157 0.32 -2.32 -3.36
C GLY A 157 1.39 -1.36 -2.88
N GLU A 158 1.78 -1.52 -1.64
CA GLU A 158 2.84 -0.75 -1.00
C GLU A 158 3.93 -1.68 -0.45
N PRO A 159 5.18 -1.22 -0.39
CA PRO A 159 6.26 -1.94 0.28
C PRO A 159 5.92 -2.19 1.76
N THR A 160 6.68 -3.06 2.42
CA THR A 160 6.43 -3.34 3.84
C THR A 160 6.66 -2.10 4.70
N GLN A 161 5.65 -1.70 5.46
CA GLN A 161 5.67 -0.54 6.34
C GLN A 161 5.48 -0.92 7.81
N THR A 162 6.07 -0.14 8.71
CA THR A 162 5.79 -0.23 10.15
C THR A 162 4.88 0.92 10.55
N ARG A 163 3.64 0.61 10.93
CA ARG A 163 2.69 1.59 11.46
C ARG A 163 2.80 1.66 12.98
N VAL A 164 2.86 2.87 13.51
CA VAL A 164 2.91 3.12 14.95
C VAL A 164 1.61 3.78 15.37
N SER A 165 0.81 3.11 16.18
CA SER A 165 -0.41 3.68 16.74
C SER A 165 -0.09 4.43 18.04
N GLY A 166 -0.42 5.73 18.09
CA GLY A 166 -0.20 6.60 19.24
C GLY A 166 -1.25 6.42 20.35
N GLY A 167 -0.82 6.53 21.61
CA GLY A 167 -1.66 6.41 22.80
C GLY A 167 -0.83 6.30 24.09
N LEU A 168 -1.49 6.10 25.25
CA LEU A 168 -0.79 5.87 26.53
C LEU A 168 0.13 4.62 26.49
N ILE A 169 -0.14 3.71 25.56
CA ILE A 169 0.70 2.56 25.22
C ILE A 169 0.93 2.63 23.71
N ALA A 170 2.17 2.84 23.29
CA ALA A 170 2.53 2.77 21.87
C ALA A 170 2.55 1.31 21.42
N SER A 171 1.84 0.99 20.35
CA SER A 171 1.94 -0.30 19.65
C SER A 171 2.41 -0.09 18.21
N SER A 172 3.20 -1.03 17.70
CA SER A 172 3.68 -1.04 16.33
C SER A 172 3.17 -2.28 15.61
N THR A 173 2.63 -2.10 14.41
CA THR A 173 2.19 -3.18 13.52
C THR A 173 2.95 -3.09 12.21
N VAL A 174 3.33 -4.25 11.65
CA VAL A 174 3.92 -4.33 10.31
C VAL A 174 2.82 -4.67 9.33
N VAL A 175 2.70 -3.88 8.28
CA VAL A 175 1.76 -4.08 7.17
C VAL A 175 2.59 -4.35 5.91
N SER A 176 2.22 -5.37 5.15
CA SER A 176 2.94 -5.84 3.98
C SER A 176 1.95 -6.22 2.88
N PHE A 177 2.35 -6.03 1.63
CA PHE A 177 1.62 -6.56 0.49
C PHE A 177 1.54 -8.10 0.52
N GLY A 178 0.32 -8.63 0.61
CA GLY A 178 0.02 -10.05 0.74
C GLY A 178 -0.20 -10.78 -0.58
N ALA A 179 -0.47 -10.09 -1.68
CA ALA A 179 -0.88 -10.71 -2.94
C ALA A 179 0.28 -11.07 -3.89
N ASN A 180 1.51 -11.26 -3.38
CA ASN A 180 2.65 -11.68 -4.21
C ASN A 180 2.40 -13.03 -4.91
N ASN A 181 1.60 -13.91 -4.33
CA ASN A 181 1.22 -15.18 -4.93
C ASN A 181 0.25 -15.04 -6.11
N LEU A 182 -0.58 -13.98 -6.11
CA LEU A 182 -1.44 -13.58 -7.22
C LEU A 182 -0.60 -12.91 -8.31
N THR A 183 0.15 -11.85 -8.00
CA THR A 183 0.94 -11.14 -9.02
C THR A 183 1.94 -12.07 -9.73
N SER A 184 2.50 -13.05 -9.00
CA SER A 184 3.43 -14.04 -9.56
C SER A 184 2.83 -14.84 -10.72
N GLN A 185 1.51 -15.08 -10.71
CA GLN A 185 0.80 -15.77 -11.79
C GLN A 185 0.88 -14.99 -13.10
N TYR A 186 0.89 -13.67 -13.01
CA TYR A 186 0.97 -12.74 -14.15
C TYR A 186 2.41 -12.33 -14.49
N GLY A 187 3.41 -13.01 -13.93
CA GLY A 187 4.80 -12.81 -14.30
C GLY A 187 5.55 -11.72 -13.54
N PHE A 188 5.00 -11.14 -12.48
CA PHE A 188 5.68 -10.10 -11.70
C PHE A 188 5.45 -10.21 -10.18
N ARG A 189 6.32 -9.57 -9.40
CA ARG A 189 6.25 -9.51 -7.94
C ARG A 189 6.57 -8.13 -7.44
N MET A 190 6.01 -7.76 -6.30
CA MET A 190 6.40 -6.53 -5.63
C MET A 190 7.81 -6.66 -5.04
N GLY A 191 8.59 -5.60 -5.20
CA GLY A 191 9.89 -5.39 -4.56
C GLY A 191 9.74 -5.22 -3.05
N ALA A 192 10.72 -5.72 -2.30
CA ALA A 192 10.66 -5.73 -0.84
C ALA A 192 11.00 -4.38 -0.17
N GLU A 193 11.51 -3.41 -0.93
CA GLU A 193 12.03 -2.15 -0.39
C GLU A 193 11.33 -0.96 -1.04
N THR A 194 10.98 0.03 -0.23
CA THR A 194 10.61 1.38 -0.67
C THR A 194 11.74 1.98 -1.51
N LEU A 195 11.37 2.77 -2.51
CA LEU A 195 12.29 3.57 -3.31
C LEU A 195 12.46 4.96 -2.70
N PHE A 196 13.56 5.61 -3.03
CA PHE A 196 13.80 7.00 -2.68
C PHE A 196 14.72 7.67 -3.69
N ASN A 197 14.61 8.97 -3.84
CA ASN A 197 15.51 9.80 -4.62
C ASN A 197 15.86 11.07 -3.82
N VAL A 198 17.13 11.48 -3.84
CA VAL A 198 17.62 12.65 -3.08
C VAL A 198 17.91 13.84 -3.97
N ASP A 199 17.74 13.70 -5.28
CA ASP A 199 17.80 14.81 -6.21
C ASP A 199 16.44 15.53 -6.18
N ASP A 200 16.45 16.81 -5.82
CA ASP A 200 15.25 17.65 -5.68
C ASP A 200 14.46 17.75 -7.00
N ALA A 201 15.09 17.53 -8.15
CA ALA A 201 14.42 17.50 -9.45
C ALA A 201 13.78 16.13 -9.78
N ALA A 202 13.93 15.15 -8.90
CA ALA A 202 13.55 13.75 -9.10
C ALA A 202 12.60 13.22 -8.00
N ASN A 203 12.12 14.11 -7.13
CA ASN A 203 11.15 13.80 -6.08
C ASN A 203 10.23 15.01 -5.84
N ASP A 204 9.01 14.75 -5.39
CA ASP A 204 8.06 15.80 -5.03
C ASP A 204 8.30 16.28 -3.60
N ASN A 205 9.37 17.05 -3.42
CA ASN A 205 9.69 17.75 -2.16
C ASN A 205 9.85 16.85 -0.91
N ASN A 206 9.86 15.53 -1.12
CA ASN A 206 10.03 14.48 -0.15
C ASN A 206 10.80 13.35 -0.83
N PHE A 207 11.96 13.02 -0.29
CA PHE A 207 12.87 12.04 -0.90
C PHE A 207 12.25 10.65 -1.13
N LYS A 208 11.12 10.31 -0.49
CA LYS A 208 10.39 9.06 -0.73
C LYS A 208 9.34 9.17 -1.84
N SER A 209 8.83 10.38 -2.08
CA SER A 209 7.85 10.70 -3.11
C SER A 209 8.58 10.78 -4.45
N ILE A 210 8.87 9.61 -5.01
CA ILE A 210 9.70 9.48 -6.21
C ILE A 210 8.90 9.74 -7.48
N TYR A 211 9.54 10.36 -8.47
CA TYR A 211 8.98 10.42 -9.81
C TYR A 211 9.21 9.13 -10.59
N ALA A 212 8.23 8.78 -11.42
CA ALA A 212 8.36 7.79 -12.46
C ALA A 212 7.86 8.34 -13.80
N ALA A 213 8.51 7.91 -14.87
CA ALA A 213 8.21 8.35 -16.23
C ALA A 213 7.68 7.19 -17.09
N PRO A 214 6.81 7.49 -18.08
CA PRO A 214 6.41 6.52 -19.09
C PRO A 214 7.61 5.85 -19.75
N SER A 215 7.53 4.53 -19.91
CA SER A 215 8.54 3.74 -20.66
C SER A 215 8.20 3.63 -22.16
N GLY A 216 7.04 4.16 -22.57
CA GLY A 216 6.56 4.22 -23.94
C GLY A 216 5.16 4.85 -24.03
N ASP A 217 4.65 4.97 -25.25
CA ASP A 217 3.30 5.48 -25.52
C ASP A 217 2.26 4.36 -25.40
N GLY A 218 1.11 4.66 -24.81
CA GLY A 218 -0.02 3.74 -24.75
C GLY A 218 -1.17 4.27 -23.91
N PRO A 219 -2.28 3.52 -23.81
CA PRO A 219 -3.48 3.98 -23.08
C PRO A 219 -3.24 4.29 -21.60
N LEU A 220 -2.22 3.68 -20.97
CA LEU A 220 -1.86 3.93 -19.56
C LEU A 220 -0.95 5.15 -19.36
N THR A 221 -0.37 5.69 -20.44
CA THR A 221 0.59 6.81 -20.42
C THR A 221 0.08 8.03 -21.18
N GLU A 222 -1.15 7.98 -21.71
CA GLU A 222 -1.75 9.09 -22.42
C GLU A 222 -1.96 10.29 -21.49
N GLY A 223 -1.41 11.45 -21.88
CA GLY A 223 -1.52 12.69 -21.12
C GLY A 223 -0.70 12.74 -19.83
N VAL A 224 0.23 11.80 -19.64
CA VAL A 224 1.08 11.71 -18.44
C VAL A 224 2.52 11.91 -18.85
N ASP A 225 3.14 13.00 -18.38
CA ASP A 225 4.58 13.21 -18.51
C ASP A 225 5.30 12.58 -17.31
N THR A 226 4.75 12.71 -16.10
CA THR A 226 5.34 12.19 -14.86
C THR A 226 4.28 11.84 -13.82
N VAL A 227 4.48 10.70 -13.14
CA VAL A 227 3.71 10.33 -11.95
C VAL A 227 4.59 10.41 -10.71
N THR A 228 3.99 10.71 -9.56
CA THR A 228 4.67 10.68 -8.26
C THR A 228 4.09 9.58 -7.38
N PHE A 229 4.97 8.89 -6.64
CA PHE A 229 4.61 7.80 -5.73
C PHE A 229 5.21 8.07 -4.34
N ASP A 230 4.39 8.47 -3.37
CA ASP A 230 4.83 8.85 -2.02
C ASP A 230 5.56 7.73 -1.28
N THR A 231 5.04 6.51 -1.37
CA THR A 231 5.64 5.33 -0.75
C THR A 231 5.92 4.23 -1.77
N GLY A 232 6.41 4.64 -2.95
CA GLY A 232 6.64 3.77 -4.09
C GLY A 232 7.62 2.63 -3.81
N SER A 233 7.32 1.46 -4.36
CA SER A 233 8.22 0.31 -4.51
C SER A 233 8.48 0.07 -6.00
N TYR A 234 8.89 -1.15 -6.35
CA TYR A 234 9.12 -1.58 -7.71
C TYR A 234 8.49 -2.94 -7.98
N ALA A 235 8.32 -3.27 -9.26
CA ALA A 235 7.95 -4.59 -9.73
C ALA A 235 9.21 -5.32 -10.23
N SER A 236 9.37 -6.57 -9.78
CA SER A 236 10.30 -7.51 -10.37
C SER A 236 9.57 -8.33 -11.43
N VAL A 237 9.88 -8.10 -12.70
CA VAL A 237 9.32 -8.83 -13.85
C VAL A 237 10.12 -10.10 -14.11
N ARG A 238 9.46 -11.19 -14.50
CA ARG A 238 10.10 -12.44 -14.91
C ARG A 238 10.49 -12.39 -16.38
N ASP A 239 11.70 -12.83 -16.70
CA ASP A 239 12.25 -12.81 -18.06
C ASP A 239 11.41 -13.61 -19.08
N ASP A 240 10.66 -14.61 -18.61
CA ASP A 240 9.84 -15.52 -19.42
C ASP A 240 8.34 -15.19 -19.41
N SER A 241 7.96 -13.99 -18.96
CA SER A 241 6.57 -13.53 -18.94
C SER A 241 6.25 -12.54 -20.05
N ASP A 242 4.96 -12.42 -20.37
CA ASP A 242 4.43 -11.41 -21.32
C ASP A 242 4.19 -10.04 -20.63
N ALA A 243 4.78 -9.81 -19.45
CA ALA A 243 4.59 -8.58 -18.72
C ALA A 243 5.49 -7.46 -19.28
N GLU A 244 4.89 -6.30 -19.51
CA GLU A 244 5.53 -5.11 -20.04
C GLU A 244 5.69 -4.04 -18.96
N VAL A 245 6.80 -3.30 -19.02
CA VAL A 245 7.02 -2.14 -18.14
C VAL A 245 6.31 -0.92 -18.72
N VAL A 246 5.46 -0.28 -17.92
CA VAL A 246 4.69 0.91 -18.30
C VAL A 246 5.35 2.18 -17.77
N TYR A 247 5.74 2.17 -16.49
CA TYR A 247 6.44 3.27 -15.84
C TYR A 247 7.71 2.77 -15.17
N THR A 248 8.76 3.58 -15.22
CA THR A 248 10.04 3.32 -14.56
C THR A 248 10.39 4.53 -13.70
N ALA A 249 10.85 4.30 -12.47
CA ALA A 249 11.36 5.37 -11.61
C ALA A 249 12.51 6.11 -12.30
N VAL A 250 12.57 7.43 -12.14
CA VAL A 250 13.57 8.27 -12.80
C VAL A 250 14.99 7.94 -12.35
N ASP A 251 15.97 8.33 -13.17
CA ASP A 251 17.39 8.08 -12.91
C ASP A 251 17.83 8.59 -11.53
N GLY A 252 18.76 7.86 -10.90
CA GLY A 252 19.27 8.18 -9.57
C GLY A 252 18.45 7.60 -8.40
N THR A 253 17.24 7.09 -8.68
CA THR A 253 16.40 6.41 -7.68
C THR A 253 17.11 5.20 -7.08
N GLN A 254 16.93 5.00 -5.78
CA GLN A 254 17.57 3.97 -4.98
C GLN A 254 16.59 3.23 -4.08
N THR A 255 16.92 2.00 -3.70
CA THR A 255 16.21 1.27 -2.63
C THR A 255 16.56 1.81 -1.24
N LEU A 256 15.57 2.05 -0.39
CA LEU A 256 15.74 2.76 0.89
C LEU A 256 16.69 2.07 1.87
N GLN A 257 16.65 0.74 1.98
CA GLN A 257 17.45 0.01 2.98
C GLN A 257 18.84 -0.33 2.44
N THR A 258 18.91 -0.81 1.20
CA THR A 258 20.16 -1.27 0.59
C THR A 258 20.90 -0.20 -0.20
N ARG A 259 20.28 0.96 -0.48
CA ARG A 259 20.82 2.08 -1.27
C ARG A 259 21.38 1.64 -2.62
N ARG A 260 20.72 0.69 -3.26
CA ARG A 260 21.11 0.22 -4.59
C ARG A 260 20.49 1.15 -5.62
N THR A 261 21.28 1.60 -6.57
CA THR A 261 20.79 2.28 -7.78
C THR A 261 20.43 1.22 -8.82
N GLY A 262 19.40 1.49 -9.62
CA GLY A 262 18.96 0.61 -10.69
C GLY A 262 17.86 1.25 -11.53
N GLN A 263 17.35 0.48 -12.49
CA GLN A 263 16.08 0.79 -13.13
C GLN A 263 15.00 0.04 -12.37
N TYR A 264 14.01 0.77 -11.89
CA TYR A 264 12.95 0.25 -11.05
C TYR A 264 11.62 0.42 -11.75
N PRO A 265 11.08 -0.64 -12.40
CA PRO A 265 9.72 -0.61 -12.92
C PRO A 265 8.75 -0.33 -11.78
N THR A 266 7.95 0.72 -11.88
CA THR A 266 6.96 1.09 -10.85
C THR A 266 5.56 0.66 -11.25
N VAL A 267 5.30 0.55 -12.55
CA VAL A 267 4.05 0.03 -13.11
C VAL A 267 4.37 -0.97 -14.19
N VAL A 268 3.74 -2.13 -14.11
CA VAL A 268 3.86 -3.21 -15.11
C VAL A 268 2.47 -3.68 -15.50
N ARG A 269 2.35 -4.26 -16.70
CA ARG A 269 1.09 -4.77 -17.19
C ARG A 269 1.25 -6.07 -17.96
N THR A 270 0.17 -6.84 -18.05
CA THR A 270 -0.11 -7.76 -19.14
C THR A 270 -1.23 -7.17 -20.00
N GLU A 271 -1.83 -7.98 -20.87
CA GLU A 271 -3.01 -7.56 -21.63
C GLU A 271 -4.14 -7.08 -20.69
N ASN A 272 -4.53 -7.91 -19.72
CA ASN A 272 -5.73 -7.70 -18.88
C ASN A 272 -5.42 -7.39 -17.41
N VAL A 273 -4.14 -7.28 -17.02
CA VAL A 273 -3.75 -6.95 -15.64
C VAL A 273 -2.77 -5.80 -15.61
N VAL A 274 -2.96 -4.84 -14.71
CA VAL A 274 -2.00 -3.79 -14.38
C VAL A 274 -1.61 -3.92 -12.91
N PHE A 275 -0.32 -3.77 -12.62
CA PHE A 275 0.20 -3.68 -11.27
C PHE A 275 0.93 -2.37 -11.05
N VAL A 276 0.55 -1.66 -9.99
CA VAL A 276 1.14 -0.40 -9.54
C VAL A 276 1.83 -0.65 -8.21
N ALA A 277 3.13 -0.36 -8.13
CA ALA A 277 3.93 -0.55 -6.93
C ALA A 277 3.78 0.59 -5.91
N ASP A 278 2.62 1.25 -5.92
CA ASP A 278 2.20 2.26 -4.95
C ASP A 278 0.66 2.27 -4.92
N ALA A 279 0.06 2.18 -3.72
CA ALA A 279 -1.40 2.27 -3.56
C ALA A 279 -1.85 3.67 -3.12
N SER A 280 -0.96 4.46 -2.53
CA SER A 280 -1.22 5.81 -2.04
C SER A 280 -1.58 6.78 -3.17
N VAL A 281 -1.18 6.50 -4.42
CA VAL A 281 -1.59 7.27 -5.62
C VAL A 281 -3.11 7.45 -5.78
N LEU A 282 -3.93 6.58 -5.17
CA LEU A 282 -5.39 6.70 -5.19
C LEU A 282 -5.95 7.61 -4.08
N GLU A 283 -5.15 7.91 -3.07
CA GLU A 283 -5.55 8.74 -1.95
C GLU A 283 -5.78 10.18 -2.39
N ARG A 284 -6.70 10.86 -1.72
CA ARG A 284 -7.05 12.24 -2.05
C ARG A 284 -5.87 13.20 -2.01
N THR A 285 -4.90 12.95 -1.12
CA THR A 285 -3.73 13.81 -0.96
C THR A 285 -2.74 13.64 -2.09
N GLU A 286 -2.74 12.50 -2.79
CA GLU A 286 -1.73 12.16 -3.80
C GLU A 286 -2.28 12.16 -5.24
N VAL A 287 -3.59 11.95 -5.41
CA VAL A 287 -4.21 11.72 -6.73
C VAL A 287 -4.11 12.93 -7.68
N TYR A 288 -3.80 14.12 -7.18
CA TYR A 288 -3.64 15.33 -7.99
C TYR A 288 -2.18 15.79 -8.10
N ASP A 289 -1.24 15.07 -7.50
CA ASP A 289 0.16 15.45 -7.55
C ASP A 289 0.78 15.06 -8.90
N ALA A 290 1.62 15.95 -9.45
CA ALA A 290 2.15 15.83 -10.81
C ALA A 290 1.02 15.56 -11.85
N ASP A 291 1.09 14.45 -12.59
CA ASP A 291 0.03 14.00 -13.51
C ASP A 291 -0.71 12.75 -12.97
N ASN A 292 -0.71 12.52 -11.66
CA ASN A 292 -1.34 11.35 -11.05
C ASN A 292 -2.82 11.23 -11.41
N GLU A 293 -3.55 12.33 -11.60
CA GLU A 293 -4.96 12.30 -11.95
C GLU A 293 -5.20 11.78 -13.37
N ALA A 294 -4.28 12.08 -14.29
CA ALA A 294 -4.33 11.54 -15.64
C ALA A 294 -3.98 10.04 -15.62
N PHE A 295 -2.96 9.64 -14.85
CA PHE A 295 -2.60 8.24 -14.68
C PHE A 295 -3.72 7.41 -14.03
N VAL A 296 -4.31 7.87 -12.93
CA VAL A 296 -5.43 7.19 -12.27
C VAL A 296 -6.65 7.16 -13.19
N GLY A 297 -6.91 8.23 -13.95
CA GLY A 297 -7.94 8.24 -15.00
C GLY A 297 -7.74 7.13 -16.04
N ASN A 298 -6.49 6.91 -16.47
CA ASN A 298 -6.11 5.85 -17.39
C ASN A 298 -6.27 4.44 -16.77
N LEU A 299 -5.96 4.26 -15.48
CA LEU A 299 -6.21 3.00 -14.77
C LEU A 299 -7.70 2.66 -14.69
N LEU A 300 -8.54 3.66 -14.40
CA LEU A 300 -10.00 3.48 -14.32
C LEU A 300 -10.61 3.22 -15.69
N SER A 301 -10.11 3.88 -16.73
CA SER A 301 -10.52 3.64 -18.11
C SER A 301 -10.08 2.25 -18.58
N PHE A 302 -8.87 1.80 -18.19
CA PHE A 302 -8.42 0.43 -18.39
C PHE A 302 -9.39 -0.56 -17.72
N LEU A 303 -9.73 -0.40 -16.45
CA LEU A 303 -10.72 -1.27 -15.77
C LEU A 303 -12.08 -1.30 -16.49
N ALA A 304 -12.55 -0.14 -16.96
CA ALA A 304 -13.84 -0.01 -17.63
C ALA A 304 -13.87 -0.61 -19.05
N ALA A 305 -12.71 -0.79 -19.67
CA ALA A 305 -12.57 -1.35 -21.00
C ALA A 305 -12.60 -2.90 -21.04
N GLY A 306 -12.58 -3.56 -19.88
CA GLY A 306 -12.66 -5.02 -19.80
C GLY A 306 -14.02 -5.56 -20.23
N ASP A 307 -14.05 -6.84 -20.60
CA ASP A 307 -15.28 -7.56 -20.87
C ASP A 307 -15.98 -7.96 -19.56
N ALA A 308 -17.31 -8.00 -19.58
CA ALA A 308 -18.14 -8.48 -18.47
C ALA A 308 -18.55 -9.95 -18.68
N PRO A 309 -17.73 -10.94 -18.29
CA PRO A 309 -18.05 -12.34 -18.52
C PRO A 309 -19.32 -12.72 -17.77
N GLU A 310 -20.34 -13.21 -18.49
CA GLU A 310 -21.61 -13.65 -17.90
C GLU A 310 -21.43 -14.78 -16.88
N ARG A 311 -20.35 -15.56 -17.04
CA ARG A 311 -19.95 -16.63 -16.15
C ARG A 311 -18.43 -16.69 -16.08
N VAL A 312 -17.93 -16.74 -14.85
CA VAL A 312 -16.55 -17.12 -14.57
C VAL A 312 -16.56 -18.56 -14.05
N PRO A 313 -15.82 -19.49 -14.69
CA PRO A 313 -15.60 -20.82 -14.15
C PRO A 313 -15.13 -20.77 -12.70
N GLY A 314 -15.86 -21.46 -11.81
CA GLY A 314 -15.49 -21.63 -10.41
C GLY A 314 -14.60 -22.86 -10.20
N PRO A 315 -14.21 -23.16 -8.96
CA PRO A 315 -13.58 -24.45 -8.65
C PRO A 315 -14.46 -25.59 -9.16
N GLU A 316 -13.83 -26.59 -9.78
CA GLU A 316 -14.54 -27.84 -10.07
C GLU A 316 -15.08 -28.37 -8.73
N PRO A 317 -16.36 -28.82 -8.67
CA PRO A 317 -16.84 -29.48 -7.47
C PRO A 317 -15.91 -30.65 -7.21
N ASP A 318 -15.32 -30.69 -6.01
CA ASP A 318 -14.58 -31.87 -5.56
C ASP A 318 -15.51 -33.07 -5.77
N ASP A 319 -15.13 -33.98 -6.67
CA ASP A 319 -15.76 -35.28 -6.74
C ASP A 319 -15.61 -35.87 -5.33
N GLU A 320 -16.72 -35.89 -4.60
CA GLU A 320 -16.82 -36.42 -3.25
C GLU A 320 -15.98 -37.69 -3.19
N GLU A 321 -15.07 -37.77 -2.20
CA GLU A 321 -14.50 -39.04 -1.77
C GLU A 321 -15.65 -40.04 -1.75
N THR A 322 -15.65 -40.98 -2.72
CA THR A 322 -16.58 -42.09 -2.70
C THR A 322 -16.41 -42.74 -1.35
N ALA A 323 -17.41 -42.53 -0.48
CA ALA A 323 -17.52 -43.21 0.78
C ALA A 323 -17.33 -44.69 0.49
N SER A 324 -16.15 -45.22 0.87
CA SER A 324 -15.89 -46.63 0.79
C SER A 324 -16.88 -47.28 1.74
N ASP A 325 -17.95 -47.81 1.15
CA ASP A 325 -18.96 -48.65 1.77
C ASP A 325 -18.25 -49.86 2.40
N SER A 326 -17.79 -49.65 3.62
CA SER A 326 -17.21 -50.67 4.47
C SER A 326 -18.37 -51.38 5.14
N THR A 327 -19.03 -52.26 4.40
CA THR A 327 -19.96 -53.24 4.97
C THR A 327 -19.20 -54.12 5.98
N PRO A 328 -19.55 -54.15 7.28
CA PRO A 328 -18.92 -55.06 8.22
C PRO A 328 -19.61 -56.42 8.12
N THR A 329 -19.00 -57.37 7.40
CA THR A 329 -19.39 -58.79 7.49
C THR A 329 -18.67 -59.41 8.68
N GLY A 330 -19.43 -59.83 9.67
CA GLY A 330 -18.92 -60.41 10.92
C GLY A 330 -18.33 -61.81 10.78
N GLY A 331 -17.38 -62.10 11.68
CA GLY A 331 -17.30 -63.35 12.43
C GLY A 331 -16.52 -64.52 11.83
N SER A 332 -15.32 -64.79 12.37
CA SER A 332 -14.94 -66.11 12.94
C SER A 332 -13.57 -66.06 13.66
N THR A 333 -13.65 -66.13 14.99
CA THR A 333 -12.85 -66.84 16.03
C THR A 333 -11.36 -67.25 15.83
N PRO A 334 -10.59 -67.35 16.94
CA PRO A 334 -9.14 -67.12 17.01
C PRO A 334 -8.26 -68.38 17.09
N THR A 335 -7.00 -68.24 16.70
CA THR A 335 -5.92 -69.21 16.98
C THR A 335 -4.66 -68.54 17.54
N THR A 336 -4.40 -68.78 18.82
CA THR A 336 -3.09 -68.74 19.52
C THR A 336 -2.70 -70.23 19.67
N PRO A 337 -1.43 -70.70 19.56
CA PRO A 337 -0.28 -70.21 20.34
C PRO A 337 1.13 -70.38 19.73
N GLY A 338 2.14 -69.80 20.40
CA GLY A 338 3.53 -70.23 20.20
C GLY A 338 4.62 -69.37 20.85
N ASN A 339 4.66 -69.25 22.19
CA ASN A 339 5.88 -68.86 22.89
C ASN A 339 6.92 -69.98 22.71
N THR A 340 8.13 -69.68 22.26
CA THR A 340 9.29 -70.56 22.43
C THR A 340 10.48 -69.75 22.94
N THR A 341 11.04 -70.32 23.98
CA THR A 341 12.04 -69.86 24.94
C THR A 341 13.44 -69.68 24.38
N THR A 342 14.14 -68.65 24.87
CA THR A 342 15.61 -68.53 24.92
C THR A 342 16.26 -69.76 25.59
N PRO A 343 17.47 -70.16 25.14
CA PRO A 343 18.52 -70.44 26.10
C PRO A 343 19.86 -69.75 25.79
N THR A 344 20.56 -69.48 26.88
CA THR A 344 21.86 -68.85 27.06
C THR A 344 23.03 -69.85 26.86
N ALA A 345 24.19 -69.28 26.51
CA ALA A 345 25.57 -69.73 26.73
C ALA A 345 26.20 -70.82 25.82
N GLY A 346 27.23 -70.35 25.12
CA GLY A 346 28.41 -71.04 24.61
C GLY A 346 29.42 -69.97 24.20
#